data_AF-A0A9P0X995-F1
#
_entry.id   AF-A0A9P0X995-F1
#
_cell.length_a   1.000
_cell.length_b   1.000
_cell.length_c   1.000
_cell.angle_alpha   90.00
_cell.angle_beta   90.00
_cell.angle_gamma   90.00
#
_symmetry.space_group_name_H-M   'P 1'
#
loop_
_entity.id
_entity.type
_entity.pdbx_description
1 polymer ?
#
loop_
_entity_poly.entity_id
_entity_poly.type
_entity_poly.pdbx_seq_one_letter_code
_entity_poly.pdbx_strand_id
1 'polypeptide(L)'
;MGYILDECPVMHSCCCCVPLRVGTVVIGVLGLIGAGGFLWVGSTEGARRLATSGVVGTSLLRSVRYFCGASGVLLAAAHALVLAAAVHESDALCEVYIWFMAVWSVVLFALATTVSVQAALASFEASAFAALAFALLFLVLTFILILIVANYRMTLP
;
A
#
# COMPACT_ATOMS: atom_id res chain seq x y z
N MET A 1 0.71 -17.51 -28.67
CA MET A 1 1.83 -16.60 -28.96
C MET A 1 2.83 -16.76 -27.81
N GLY A 2 3.82 -17.64 -27.80
CA GLY A 2 4.54 -18.29 -28.89
C GLY A 2 5.91 -17.63 -29.09
N TYR A 3 6.86 -17.91 -28.18
CA TYR A 3 8.30 -18.06 -28.46
C TYR A 3 9.17 -16.81 -28.76
N ILE A 4 9.02 -15.69 -28.07
CA ILE A 4 10.01 -14.57 -28.13
C ILE A 4 10.68 -14.25 -26.77
N LEU A 5 10.31 -14.93 -25.69
CA LEU A 5 10.90 -14.67 -24.36
C LEU A 5 11.82 -15.78 -23.82
N ASP A 6 12.01 -16.88 -24.56
CA ASP A 6 12.85 -18.02 -24.11
C ASP A 6 14.35 -17.65 -23.98
N GLU A 7 14.78 -16.51 -24.52
CA GLU A 7 16.16 -16.01 -24.43
C GLU A 7 16.25 -14.56 -23.91
N CYS A 8 15.22 -14.05 -23.24
CA CYS A 8 15.49 -12.91 -22.37
C CYS A 8 16.22 -13.46 -21.14
N PRO A 9 17.43 -12.98 -20.79
CA PRO A 9 18.02 -13.26 -19.49
C PRO A 9 17.05 -12.66 -18.47
N VAL A 10 16.15 -13.51 -17.99
CA VAL A 10 15.10 -13.16 -17.05
C VAL A 10 15.81 -12.44 -15.93
N MET A 11 15.40 -11.20 -15.67
CA MET A 11 15.91 -10.40 -14.56
C MET A 11 15.50 -11.10 -13.25
N HIS A 12 16.14 -12.22 -12.92
CA HIS A 12 15.93 -12.97 -11.69
C HIS A 12 16.31 -12.14 -10.47
N SER A 13 17.02 -11.03 -10.67
CA SER A 13 17.43 -10.08 -9.65
C SER A 13 16.63 -8.79 -9.75
N CYS A 14 15.99 -8.39 -8.65
CA CYS A 14 15.57 -7.01 -8.43
C CYS A 14 16.82 -6.11 -8.30
N CYS A 15 16.67 -4.79 -8.49
CA CYS A 15 17.67 -3.79 -8.11
C CYS A 15 18.24 -4.18 -6.73
N CYS A 16 19.53 -4.55 -6.66
CA CYS A 16 20.23 -5.14 -5.49
C CYS A 16 20.34 -6.68 -5.38
N CYS A 17 20.27 -7.45 -6.48
CA CYS A 17 20.60 -8.90 -6.52
C CYS A 17 19.65 -9.82 -5.72
N VAL A 18 18.48 -9.34 -5.30
CA VAL A 18 17.50 -10.15 -4.56
C VAL A 18 16.60 -10.91 -5.54
N PRO A 19 16.38 -12.22 -5.35
CA PRO A 19 15.46 -12.99 -6.17
C PRO A 19 14.06 -12.35 -6.21
N LEU A 20 13.45 -12.18 -7.39
CA LEU A 20 12.13 -11.53 -7.52
C LEU A 20 11.06 -12.15 -6.61
N ARG A 21 11.04 -13.48 -6.46
CA ARG A 21 10.15 -14.18 -5.54
C ARG A 21 10.35 -13.74 -4.08
N VAL A 22 11.61 -13.63 -3.64
CA VAL A 22 11.94 -13.16 -2.28
C VAL A 22 11.49 -11.70 -2.12
N GLY A 23 11.71 -10.86 -3.13
CA GLY A 23 11.18 -9.49 -3.17
C GLY A 23 9.67 -9.45 -2.96
N THR A 24 8.91 -10.25 -3.70
CA THR A 24 7.45 -10.37 -3.56
C THR A 24 7.02 -10.83 -2.15
N VAL A 25 7.73 -11.79 -1.57
CA VAL A 25 7.47 -12.24 -0.18
C VAL A 25 7.72 -11.11 0.82
N VAL A 26 8.83 -10.40 0.70
CA VAL A 26 9.17 -9.26 1.57
C VAL A 26 8.08 -8.17 1.48
N ILE A 27 7.61 -7.86 0.26
CA ILE A 27 6.51 -6.91 0.05
C ILE A 27 5.24 -7.35 0.80
N GLY A 28 4.89 -8.64 0.68
CA GLY A 28 3.73 -9.19 1.38
C GLY A 28 3.84 -9.09 2.90
N VAL A 29 4.99 -9.47 3.47
CA VAL A 29 5.20 -9.41 4.93
C VAL A 29 5.22 -7.98 5.45
N LEU A 30 5.99 -7.09 4.83
CA LEU A 30 6.07 -5.69 5.26
C LEU A 30 4.74 -4.97 5.09
N GLY A 31 4.02 -5.27 4.02
CA GLY A 31 2.68 -4.75 3.79
C GLY A 31 1.66 -5.21 4.83
N LEU A 32 1.72 -6.47 5.27
CA LEU A 32 0.90 -6.97 6.38
C LEU A 32 1.22 -6.26 7.70
N ILE A 33 2.49 -6.02 8.00
CA ILE A 33 2.90 -5.25 9.19
C ILE A 33 2.35 -3.82 9.11
N GLY A 34 2.48 -3.18 7.95
CA GLY A 34 1.91 -1.85 7.70
C GLY A 34 0.39 -1.81 7.88
N ALA A 35 -0.32 -2.80 7.32
CA ALA A 35 -1.76 -2.96 7.48
C ALA A 35 -2.16 -3.16 8.95
N GLY A 36 -1.34 -3.86 9.74
CA GLY A 36 -1.51 -3.99 11.20
C GLY A 36 -1.54 -2.64 11.92
N GLY A 37 -0.74 -1.67 11.49
CA GLY A 37 -0.78 -0.31 12.01
C GLY A 37 -2.12 0.39 11.75
N PHE A 38 -2.66 0.25 10.53
CA PHE A 38 -3.98 0.77 10.18
C PHE A 38 -5.11 0.11 11.00
N LEU A 39 -5.05 -1.22 11.16
CA LEU A 39 -6.00 -1.96 11.99
C LEU A 39 -5.92 -1.56 13.46
N TRP A 40 -4.72 -1.30 13.98
CA TRP A 40 -4.53 -0.81 15.34
C TRP A 40 -5.21 0.56 15.52
N VAL A 41 -5.02 1.50 14.58
CA VAL A 41 -5.72 2.80 14.58
C VAL A 41 -7.24 2.61 14.48
N GLY A 42 -7.70 1.66 13.67
CA GLY A 42 -9.11 1.30 13.52
C GLY A 42 -9.73 0.58 14.74
N SER A 43 -8.89 0.08 15.66
CA SER A 43 -9.35 -0.60 16.87
C SER A 43 -9.91 0.38 17.90
N THR A 44 -10.67 -0.15 18.86
CA THR A 44 -11.18 0.64 19.99
C THR A 44 -10.05 1.24 20.82
N GLU A 45 -8.99 0.46 21.09
CA GLU A 45 -7.87 0.90 21.91
C GLU A 45 -6.98 1.93 21.21
N GLY A 46 -6.67 1.72 19.92
CA GLY A 46 -5.89 2.70 19.15
C GLY A 46 -6.63 4.03 19.01
N ALA A 47 -7.92 3.99 18.69
CA ALA A 47 -8.76 5.18 18.65
C ALA A 47 -8.83 5.88 20.02
N ARG A 48 -8.97 5.14 21.13
CA ARG A 48 -8.93 5.71 22.48
C ARG A 48 -7.62 6.43 22.75
N ARG A 49 -6.47 5.81 22.43
CA ARG A 49 -5.15 6.42 22.63
C ARG A 49 -4.92 7.66 21.78
N LEU A 50 -5.40 7.67 20.53
CA LEU A 50 -5.37 8.83 19.64
C LEU A 50 -6.21 10.01 20.15
N ALA A 51 -7.34 9.71 20.79
CA ALA A 51 -8.17 10.74 21.42
C ALA A 51 -7.49 11.35 22.64
N THR A 52 -6.87 10.52 23.48
CA THR A 52 -6.19 10.98 24.70
C THR A 52 -4.87 11.69 24.42
N SER A 53 -4.22 11.41 23.29
CA SER A 53 -2.99 12.10 22.88
C SER A 53 -3.24 13.50 22.33
N GLY A 54 -4.51 13.87 22.09
CA GLY A 54 -4.88 15.15 21.47
C GLY A 54 -4.53 15.23 19.97
N VAL A 55 -4.04 14.14 19.37
CA VAL A 55 -3.65 14.09 17.95
C VAL A 55 -4.86 14.12 17.03
N VAL A 56 -5.97 13.50 17.43
CA VAL A 56 -7.22 13.48 16.67
C VAL A 56 -8.35 14.06 17.51
N GLY A 57 -8.99 15.11 17.00
CA GLY A 57 -10.19 15.67 17.62
C GLY A 57 -11.31 14.64 17.75
N THR A 58 -12.06 14.69 18.85
CA THR A 58 -13.11 13.72 19.18
C THR A 58 -14.20 13.62 18.10
N SER A 59 -14.49 14.72 17.39
CA SER A 59 -15.43 14.77 16.26
C SER A 59 -14.96 13.98 15.03
N LEU A 60 -13.65 13.88 14.80
CA LEU A 60 -13.06 13.18 13.66
C LEU A 60 -12.69 11.74 13.98
N LEU A 61 -12.59 11.39 15.25
CA LEU A 61 -12.11 10.09 15.71
C LEU A 61 -12.89 8.91 15.12
N ARG A 62 -14.22 9.04 15.01
CA ARG A 62 -15.07 8.00 14.42
C ARG A 62 -14.71 7.77 12.94
N SER A 63 -14.60 8.85 12.16
CA SER A 63 -14.29 8.77 10.73
C SER A 63 -12.89 8.22 10.49
N VAL A 64 -11.90 8.71 11.25
CA VAL A 64 -10.51 8.19 11.19
C VAL A 64 -10.47 6.71 11.50
N ARG A 65 -11.16 6.28 12.56
CA ARG A 65 -11.22 4.87 12.95
C ARG A 65 -11.80 3.99 11.85
N TYR A 66 -12.95 4.35 11.28
CA TYR A 66 -13.57 3.53 10.22
C TYR A 66 -12.73 3.51 8.96
N PHE A 67 -12.18 4.66 8.54
CA PHE A 67 -11.31 4.73 7.38
C PHE A 67 -10.06 3.87 7.56
N CYS A 68 -9.35 4.02 8.68
CA CYS A 68 -8.15 3.23 8.96
C CYS A 68 -8.45 1.74 9.12
N GLY A 69 -9.55 1.39 9.80
CA GLY A 69 -9.98 0.00 9.93
C GLY A 69 -10.26 -0.66 8.58
N ALA A 70 -11.05 -0.01 7.72
CA ALA A 70 -11.35 -0.52 6.39
C ALA A 70 -10.08 -0.61 5.51
N SER A 71 -9.25 0.43 5.53
CA SER A 71 -7.97 0.46 4.82
C SER A 71 -7.04 -0.67 5.26
N GLY A 72 -6.95 -0.90 6.57
CA GLY A 72 -6.13 -1.96 7.15
C GLY A 72 -6.58 -3.35 6.71
N VAL A 73 -7.89 -3.61 6.68
CA VAL A 73 -8.42 -4.90 6.19
C VAL A 73 -8.10 -5.09 4.70
N LEU A 74 -8.34 -4.07 3.88
CA LEU A 74 -8.11 -4.15 2.43
C LEU A 74 -6.62 -4.32 2.09
N LEU A 75 -5.74 -3.56 2.74
CA LEU A 75 -4.29 -3.70 2.59
C LEU A 75 -3.82 -5.06 3.09
N ALA A 76 -4.32 -5.54 4.23
CA ALA A 76 -3.97 -6.86 4.73
C ALA A 76 -4.38 -7.97 3.74
N ALA A 77 -5.58 -7.88 3.17
CA ALA A 77 -6.06 -8.81 2.16
C ALA A 77 -5.17 -8.78 0.91
N ALA A 78 -4.86 -7.58 0.38
CA ALA A 78 -3.99 -7.44 -0.79
C ALA A 78 -2.59 -8.04 -0.55
N HIS A 79 -1.98 -7.74 0.60
CA HIS A 79 -0.66 -8.26 0.94
C HIS A 79 -0.67 -9.75 1.30
N ALA A 80 -1.79 -10.29 1.80
CA ALA A 80 -1.96 -11.74 1.90
C ALA A 80 -2.08 -12.40 0.52
N LEU A 81 -2.78 -11.78 -0.43
CA LEU A 81 -2.87 -12.28 -1.80
C LEU A 81 -1.51 -12.31 -2.50
N VAL A 82 -0.66 -11.30 -2.30
CA VAL A 82 0.68 -11.31 -2.90
C VAL A 82 1.61 -12.36 -2.29
N LEU A 83 1.44 -12.69 -1.00
CA LEU A 83 2.11 -13.84 -0.39
C LEU A 83 1.62 -15.16 -1.00
N ALA A 84 0.30 -15.32 -1.12
CA ALA A 84 -0.28 -16.48 -1.77
C ALA A 84 0.19 -16.61 -3.22
N ALA A 85 0.32 -15.49 -3.95
CA ALA A 85 0.88 -15.46 -5.29
C ALA A 85 2.32 -15.97 -5.33
N ALA A 86 3.17 -15.58 -4.37
CA ALA A 86 4.55 -16.04 -4.28
C ALA A 86 4.69 -17.52 -3.85
N VAL A 87 3.74 -18.03 -3.07
CA VAL A 87 3.70 -19.44 -2.63
C VAL A 87 3.23 -20.34 -3.76
N HIS A 88 2.15 -19.94 -4.44
CA HIS A 88 1.48 -20.73 -5.48
C HIS A 88 1.91 -20.38 -6.90
N GLU A 89 2.85 -19.45 -7.07
CA GLU A 89 3.35 -18.99 -8.37
C GLU A 89 2.20 -18.56 -9.31
N SER A 90 1.25 -17.79 -8.76
CA SER A 90 0.03 -17.40 -9.48
C SER A 90 0.12 -16.00 -10.08
N ASP A 91 0.01 -15.93 -11.41
CA ASP A 91 -0.02 -14.71 -12.21
C ASP A 91 -1.29 -13.88 -11.95
N ALA A 92 -2.44 -14.53 -11.81
CA ALA A 92 -3.73 -13.91 -11.56
C ALA A 92 -3.77 -13.20 -10.20
N LEU A 93 -3.19 -13.83 -9.15
CA LEU A 93 -3.10 -13.19 -7.83
C LEU A 93 -2.16 -11.97 -7.86
N CYS A 94 -1.07 -12.04 -8.61
CA CYS A 94 -0.20 -10.87 -8.84
C CYS A 94 -0.97 -9.74 -9.54
N GLU A 95 -1.78 -10.07 -10.55
CA GLU A 95 -2.57 -9.08 -11.31
C GLU A 95 -3.64 -8.40 -10.45
N VAL A 96 -4.36 -9.16 -9.62
CA VAL A 96 -5.33 -8.60 -8.65
C VAL A 96 -4.63 -7.64 -7.69
N TYR A 97 -3.45 -8.02 -7.18
CA TYR A 97 -2.67 -7.14 -6.30
C TYR A 97 -2.25 -5.84 -7.01
N ILE A 98 -1.73 -5.93 -8.24
CA ILE A 98 -1.28 -4.77 -9.02
C ILE A 98 -2.43 -3.79 -9.23
N TRP A 99 -3.58 -4.27 -9.70
CA TRP A 99 -4.74 -3.41 -9.96
C TRP A 99 -5.34 -2.83 -8.68
N PHE A 100 -5.42 -3.63 -7.60
CA PHE A 100 -5.85 -3.13 -6.31
C PHE A 100 -4.95 -1.98 -5.83
N MET A 101 -3.62 -2.17 -5.85
CA MET A 101 -2.66 -1.16 -5.41
C MET A 101 -2.69 0.10 -6.28
N ALA A 102 -2.84 -0.06 -7.60
CA ALA A 102 -2.98 1.05 -8.53
C ALA A 102 -4.21 1.90 -8.19
N VAL A 103 -5.39 1.29 -8.10
CA VAL A 103 -6.64 1.98 -7.75
C VAL A 103 -6.56 2.60 -6.35
N TRP A 104 -6.08 1.84 -5.37
CA TRP A 104 -5.95 2.30 -3.99
C TRP A 104 -5.04 3.54 -3.87
N SER A 105 -3.93 3.57 -4.61
CA SER A 105 -3.02 4.73 -4.62
C SER A 105 -3.68 5.99 -5.18
N VAL A 106 -4.52 5.87 -6.21
CA VAL A 106 -5.27 7.00 -6.78
C VAL A 106 -6.29 7.51 -5.76
N VAL A 107 -7.04 6.61 -5.12
CA VAL A 107 -8.02 6.97 -4.09
C VAL A 107 -7.34 7.70 -2.93
N LEU A 108 -6.23 7.15 -2.41
CA LEU A 108 -5.51 7.76 -1.29
C LEU A 108 -4.93 9.14 -1.67
N PHE A 109 -4.39 9.27 -2.88
CA PHE A 109 -3.86 10.54 -3.38
C PHE A 109 -4.95 11.61 -3.51
N ALA A 110 -6.12 11.26 -4.04
CA ALA A 110 -7.26 12.16 -4.14
C ALA A 110 -7.76 12.63 -2.77
N LEU A 111 -7.86 11.69 -1.81
CA LEU A 111 -8.24 12.01 -0.43
C LEU A 111 -7.21 12.94 0.24
N ALA A 112 -5.92 12.64 0.11
CA ALA A 112 -4.88 13.45 0.69
C ALA A 112 -4.79 14.85 0.06
N THR A 113 -5.02 14.96 -1.25
CA THR A 113 -5.13 16.26 -1.93
C THR A 113 -6.31 17.06 -1.38
N THR A 114 -7.46 16.41 -1.18
CA THR A 114 -8.64 17.05 -0.57
C THR A 114 -8.33 17.54 0.84
N VAL A 115 -7.71 16.70 1.68
CA VAL A 115 -7.30 17.08 3.04
C VAL A 115 -6.29 18.23 3.01
N SER A 116 -5.32 18.18 2.10
CA SER A 116 -4.32 19.23 1.93
C SER A 116 -4.97 20.57 1.57
N VAL A 117 -5.91 20.58 0.62
CA VAL A 117 -6.63 21.79 0.21
C VAL A 117 -7.45 22.35 1.38
N GLN A 118 -8.17 21.50 2.11
CA GLN A 118 -8.95 21.94 3.27
C GLN A 118 -8.06 22.50 4.39
N ALA A 119 -6.92 21.87 4.66
CA ALA A 119 -5.95 22.37 5.63
C ALA A 119 -5.35 23.73 5.21
N ALA A 120 -5.02 23.90 3.92
CA ALA A 120 -4.52 25.16 3.40
C ALA A 120 -5.55 26.29 3.52
N LEU A 121 -6.82 26.02 3.16
CA LEU A 121 -7.92 26.98 3.29
C LEU A 121 -8.18 27.39 4.76
N ALA A 122 -7.91 26.49 5.70
CA ALA A 122 -8.01 26.74 7.14
C ALA A 122 -6.72 27.30 7.76
N SER A 123 -5.73 27.73 6.96
CA SER A 123 -4.44 28.28 7.40
C SER A 123 -3.57 27.32 8.21
N PHE A 124 -3.76 26.00 8.03
CA PHE A 124 -2.91 24.94 8.62
C PHE A 124 -1.87 24.45 7.59
N GLU A 125 -0.95 25.32 7.19
CA GLU A 125 0.01 25.07 6.10
C GLU A 125 0.90 23.83 6.33
N ALA A 126 1.37 23.63 7.56
CA ALA A 126 2.19 22.47 7.90
C ALA A 126 1.43 21.13 7.72
N SER A 127 0.15 21.11 8.10
CA SER A 127 -0.72 19.93 7.92
C SER A 127 -1.05 19.69 6.45
N ALA A 128 -1.23 20.76 5.68
CA ALA A 128 -1.44 20.68 4.23
C ALA A 128 -0.23 20.04 3.54
N PHE A 129 0.96 20.57 3.82
CA PHE A 129 2.22 20.04 3.29
C PHE A 129 2.44 18.58 3.70
N ALA A 130 2.22 18.25 4.98
CA ALA A 130 2.39 16.89 5.49
C ALA A 130 1.46 15.89 4.79
N ALA A 131 0.20 16.24 4.56
CA ALA A 131 -0.77 15.37 3.88
C ALA A 131 -0.34 15.08 2.43
N LEU A 132 0.06 16.11 1.67
CA LEU A 132 0.48 15.96 0.29
C LEU A 132 1.82 15.20 0.18
N ALA A 133 2.79 15.53 1.04
CA ALA A 133 4.09 14.86 1.07
C ALA A 133 3.95 13.37 1.38
N PHE A 134 3.10 13.02 2.36
CA PHE A 134 2.79 11.62 2.67
C PHE A 134 2.17 10.89 1.48
N ALA A 135 1.21 11.53 0.79
CA ALA A 135 0.56 10.92 -0.37
C ALA A 135 1.50 10.69 -1.55
N LEU A 136 2.41 11.64 -1.82
CA LEU A 136 3.43 11.50 -2.85
C LEU A 136 4.41 10.38 -2.51
N LEU A 137 4.88 10.32 -1.26
CA LEU A 137 5.75 9.23 -0.81
C LEU A 137 5.05 7.88 -0.95
N PHE A 138 3.79 7.79 -0.55
CA PHE A 138 2.99 6.57 -0.68
C PHE A 138 2.80 6.16 -2.14
N LEU A 139 2.59 7.12 -3.04
CA LEU A 139 2.44 6.87 -4.48
C LEU A 139 3.75 6.30 -5.06
N VAL A 140 4.90 6.91 -4.73
CA VAL A 140 6.21 6.41 -5.16
C VAL A 140 6.46 5.00 -4.62
N LEU A 141 6.19 4.77 -3.34
CA LEU A 141 6.33 3.45 -2.73
C LEU A 141 5.44 2.44 -3.46
N THR A 142 4.17 2.75 -3.66
CA THR A 142 3.21 1.87 -4.33
C THR A 142 3.65 1.53 -5.76
N PHE A 143 4.17 2.50 -6.49
CA PHE A 143 4.70 2.29 -7.83
C PHE A 143 5.88 1.29 -7.82
N ILE A 144 6.81 1.44 -6.88
CA ILE A 144 7.93 0.50 -6.71
C ILE A 144 7.40 -0.91 -6.41
N LEU A 145 6.43 -1.03 -5.49
CA LEU A 145 5.85 -2.33 -5.14
C LEU A 145 5.17 -2.99 -6.35
N ILE A 146 4.40 -2.22 -7.13
CA ILE A 146 3.73 -2.68 -8.35
C ILE A 146 4.77 -3.17 -9.36
N LEU A 147 5.85 -2.42 -9.59
CA LEU A 147 6.90 -2.82 -10.54
C LEU A 147 7.56 -4.14 -10.15
N ILE A 148 7.86 -4.34 -8.86
CA ILE A 148 8.47 -5.59 -8.38
C ILE A 148 7.53 -6.77 -8.61
N VAL A 149 6.24 -6.63 -8.25
CA VAL A 149 5.24 -7.70 -8.40
C VAL A 149 4.92 -7.95 -9.88
N ALA A 150 4.86 -6.92 -10.71
CA ALA A 150 4.68 -7.04 -12.15
C ALA A 150 5.86 -7.77 -12.79
N ASN A 151 7.10 -7.43 -12.42
CA ASN A 151 8.28 -8.13 -12.91
C ASN A 151 8.29 -9.59 -12.47
N TYR A 152 7.94 -9.89 -11.21
CA TYR A 152 7.77 -11.26 -10.73
C TYR A 152 6.73 -12.02 -11.56
N ARG A 153 5.55 -11.43 -11.81
CA ARG A 153 4.48 -12.02 -12.64
C ARG A 153 4.98 -12.42 -14.02
N MET A 154 5.80 -11.59 -14.66
CA MET A 154 6.37 -11.88 -15.99
C MET A 154 7.36 -13.06 -16.00
N THR A 155 7.81 -13.53 -14.83
CA THR A 155 8.67 -14.71 -14.69
C THR A 155 7.90 -16.00 -14.40
N LEU A 156 6.59 -15.90 -14.16
CA LEU A 156 5.75 -17.05 -13.89
C LEU A 156 5.40 -17.78 -15.21
N PRO A 157 5.21 -19.11 -15.16
CA PRO A 157 4.89 -19.93 -16.34
C PRO A 157 3.49 -19.66 -16.90
#